data_AF-A0A506PVX0-F1
#
_entry.id   AF-A0A506PVX0-F1
#
_cell.length_a   1.000
_cell.length_b   1.000
_cell.length_c   1.000
_cell.angle_alpha   90.00
_cell.angle_beta   90.00
_cell.angle_gamma   90.00
#
_symmetry.space_group_name_H-M   'P 1'
#
loop_
_entity.id
_entity.type
_entity.pdbx_description
1 polymer ?
#
loop_
_entity_poly.entity_id
_entity_poly.type
_entity_poly.pdbx_seq_one_letter_code
_entity_poly.pdbx_strand_id
1 'polypeptide(L)'
;MTMTTIPKRKKKPAPFKFKPFSKKQMKVLTWWKSNSPVKDYDGIICDGSIRAGKTVSMALSYVMWAMESFEGENFGMCGKTIGSHRRNVITPLKKMLKSRGYKVKDHRSENMLSITKDGVTNFFYIFGGKDESSQDLIQGITLAGCFFDEVALMVRSFVDQATGRCSVEGSKIWFNCNPSGPYHWFKLEWLDKRKEKNLLHVRFTMDDNLSLSKKTKQRYYKLYSGVFFKRYILGLWAAASGLVFDMFKEEVHKVDSIDRNYVEYYVSCDYGTQNAMAYGLWGKCIEEGDKEVWYKIKEYHYSGRDTEKQKTDQEYYEDYEEFVGDLPIKGTVVDPSAASFIAVLVRNKRKVYKARNNVKEGIGNVGIALNTGRAFFNDCCVETFKEFASYIWDEKAIQRGEDKPLKENDHHMDETRYFINTIIFGLRKKKKKKRGEAT
;
A
#
# COMPACT_ATOMS: atom_id res chain seq x y z
N MET A 1 -59.69 33.19 2.09
CA MET A 1 -58.95 31.92 2.36
C MET A 1 -57.62 31.99 1.64
N THR A 2 -56.56 32.39 2.33
CA THR A 2 -55.20 32.45 1.78
C THR A 2 -54.53 31.09 1.96
N MET A 3 -54.31 30.39 0.84
CA MET A 3 -53.58 29.12 0.82
C MET A 3 -52.10 29.34 1.17
N THR A 4 -51.68 28.79 2.30
CA THR A 4 -50.29 28.70 2.71
C THR A 4 -49.59 27.58 1.94
N THR A 5 -48.71 27.94 1.01
CA THR A 5 -47.83 26.99 0.30
C THR A 5 -46.80 26.41 1.27
N ILE A 6 -46.79 25.08 1.40
CA ILE A 6 -45.81 24.32 2.20
C ILE A 6 -44.42 24.43 1.55
N PRO A 7 -43.35 24.80 2.28
CA PRO A 7 -42.01 24.92 1.70
C PRO A 7 -41.47 23.56 1.23
N LYS A 8 -41.05 23.47 -0.04
CA LYS A 8 -40.33 22.30 -0.56
C LYS A 8 -39.06 22.06 0.27
N ARG A 9 -39.00 20.93 1.00
CA ARG A 9 -37.80 20.46 1.69
C ARG A 9 -36.61 20.44 0.73
N LYS A 10 -35.59 21.27 0.99
CA LYS A 10 -34.31 21.24 0.26
C LYS A 10 -33.74 19.81 0.32
N LYS A 11 -33.62 19.14 -0.83
CA LYS A 11 -32.99 17.82 -0.93
C LYS A 11 -31.57 17.92 -0.35
N LYS A 12 -31.24 17.07 0.63
CA LYS A 12 -29.88 16.99 1.18
C LYS A 12 -28.89 16.76 0.01
N PRO A 13 -27.76 17.49 -0.05
CA PRO A 13 -26.79 17.29 -1.12
C PRO A 13 -26.34 15.83 -1.18
N ALA A 14 -26.14 15.32 -2.39
CA ALA A 14 -25.75 13.93 -2.59
C ALA A 14 -24.47 13.63 -1.79
N PRO A 15 -24.41 12.51 -1.05
CA PRO A 15 -23.28 12.18 -0.18
C PRO A 15 -21.96 11.92 -0.95
N PHE A 16 -22.03 11.89 -2.29
CA PHE A 16 -20.89 11.71 -3.18
C PHE A 16 -21.18 12.38 -4.53
N LYS A 17 -20.25 13.21 -5.04
CA LYS A 17 -20.35 13.85 -6.36
C LYS A 17 -19.43 13.12 -7.34
N PHE A 18 -20.03 12.42 -8.30
CA PHE A 18 -19.27 11.81 -9.39
C PHE A 18 -18.72 12.89 -10.31
N LYS A 19 -17.45 12.73 -10.69
CA LYS A 19 -16.94 13.37 -11.91
C LYS A 19 -17.26 12.45 -13.10
N PRO A 20 -17.28 12.97 -14.33
CA PRO A 20 -17.53 12.16 -15.51
C PRO A 20 -16.62 10.93 -15.55
N PHE A 21 -17.20 9.77 -15.89
CA PHE A 21 -16.44 8.56 -16.11
C PHE A 21 -15.75 8.63 -17.47
N SER A 22 -14.49 8.17 -17.55
CA SER A 22 -13.80 8.01 -18.83
C SER A 22 -14.39 6.85 -19.65
N LYS A 23 -14.00 6.76 -20.93
CA LYS A 23 -14.42 5.64 -21.81
C LYS A 23 -14.08 4.27 -21.21
N LYS A 24 -12.90 4.11 -20.57
CA LYS A 24 -12.52 2.84 -19.91
C LYS A 24 -13.33 2.58 -18.66
N GLN A 25 -13.59 3.60 -17.84
CA GLN A 25 -14.46 3.45 -16.67
C GLN A 25 -15.89 3.06 -17.09
N MET A 26 -16.40 3.64 -18.17
CA MET A 26 -17.69 3.27 -18.74
C MET A 26 -17.69 1.83 -19.25
N LYS A 27 -16.64 1.40 -19.96
CA LYS A 27 -16.49 -0.01 -20.38
C LYS A 27 -16.58 -0.96 -19.18
N VAL A 28 -15.90 -0.65 -18.07
CA VAL A 28 -15.98 -1.44 -16.84
C VAL A 28 -17.38 -1.41 -16.22
N LEU A 29 -18.11 -0.29 -16.29
CA LEU A 29 -19.46 -0.18 -15.73
C LEU A 29 -20.53 -0.94 -16.53
N THR A 30 -20.29 -1.21 -17.81
CA THR A 30 -21.34 -1.70 -18.73
C THR A 30 -21.01 -3.01 -19.44
N TRP A 31 -19.81 -3.58 -19.29
CA TRP A 31 -19.39 -4.76 -20.07
C TRP A 31 -20.31 -5.98 -19.90
N TRP A 32 -20.95 -6.13 -18.74
CA TRP A 32 -21.84 -7.24 -18.37
C TRP A 32 -23.31 -7.01 -18.73
N LYS A 33 -23.68 -5.82 -19.25
CA LYS A 33 -25.06 -5.51 -19.62
C LYS A 33 -25.51 -6.37 -20.80
N SER A 34 -26.81 -6.65 -20.89
CA SER A 34 -27.40 -7.51 -21.92
C SER A 34 -27.14 -7.07 -23.37
N ASN A 35 -26.97 -5.76 -23.59
CA ASN A 35 -26.66 -5.14 -24.88
C ASN A 35 -25.16 -4.93 -25.14
N SER A 36 -24.29 -5.40 -24.23
CA SER A 36 -22.84 -5.33 -24.41
C SER A 36 -22.36 -6.48 -25.29
N PRO A 37 -21.51 -6.23 -26.30
CA PRO A 37 -20.95 -7.29 -27.16
C PRO A 37 -19.94 -8.19 -26.45
N VAL A 38 -19.59 -7.88 -25.20
CA VAL A 38 -18.61 -8.61 -24.38
C VAL A 38 -19.23 -9.16 -23.09
N LYS A 39 -20.56 -9.29 -23.02
CA LYS A 39 -21.28 -9.75 -21.82
C LYS A 39 -20.99 -11.22 -21.47
N ASP A 40 -20.65 -12.02 -22.48
CA ASP A 40 -20.43 -13.46 -22.39
C ASP A 40 -19.01 -13.81 -21.88
N TYR A 41 -18.20 -12.81 -21.55
CA TYR A 41 -16.96 -13.04 -20.82
C TYR A 41 -17.27 -13.49 -19.38
N ASP A 42 -16.47 -14.43 -18.86
CA ASP A 42 -16.62 -15.00 -17.51
C ASP A 42 -16.04 -14.09 -16.42
N GLY A 43 -15.37 -13.02 -16.82
CA GLY A 43 -14.81 -12.06 -15.89
C GLY A 43 -14.06 -10.93 -16.54
N ILE A 44 -13.49 -10.07 -15.71
CA ILE A 44 -12.73 -8.89 -16.13
C ILE A 44 -11.49 -8.69 -15.27
N ILE A 45 -10.37 -8.39 -15.93
CA ILE A 45 -9.10 -7.95 -15.33
C ILE A 45 -8.89 -6.47 -15.66
N CYS A 46 -8.77 -5.64 -14.62
CA CYS A 46 -8.37 -4.24 -14.72
C CYS A 46 -7.00 -4.03 -14.04
N ASP A 47 -5.96 -3.84 -14.83
CA ASP A 47 -4.60 -3.57 -14.33
C ASP A 47 -4.10 -2.16 -14.72
N GLY A 48 -2.87 -1.83 -14.33
CA GLY A 48 -2.17 -0.62 -14.77
C GLY A 48 -1.90 0.39 -13.65
N SER A 49 -1.86 1.68 -13.97
CA SER A 49 -1.28 2.70 -13.07
C SER A 49 -2.06 2.92 -11.77
N ILE A 50 -1.39 3.45 -10.74
CA ILE A 50 -2.05 3.97 -9.54
C ILE A 50 -2.95 5.15 -9.91
N ARG A 51 -3.94 5.44 -9.05
CA ARG A 51 -4.82 6.62 -9.16
C ARG A 51 -5.58 6.72 -10.49
N ALA A 52 -5.70 5.63 -11.23
CA ALA A 52 -6.40 5.59 -12.52
C ALA A 52 -7.94 5.47 -12.40
N GLY A 53 -8.48 5.45 -11.18
CA GLY A 53 -9.93 5.35 -10.97
C GLY A 53 -10.52 3.95 -11.13
N LYS A 54 -9.68 2.91 -11.31
CA LYS A 54 -10.06 1.51 -11.47
C LYS A 54 -10.96 0.97 -10.37
N THR A 55 -10.46 1.00 -9.13
CA THR A 55 -11.12 0.43 -7.95
C THR A 55 -12.53 0.98 -7.77
N VAL A 56 -12.70 2.29 -7.96
CA VAL A 56 -13.98 2.97 -7.76
C VAL A 56 -15.01 2.53 -8.81
N SER A 57 -14.66 2.53 -10.10
CA SER A 57 -15.59 2.09 -11.16
C SER A 57 -15.88 0.60 -11.08
N MET A 58 -14.87 -0.21 -10.77
CA MET A 58 -15.00 -1.67 -10.76
C MET A 58 -15.81 -2.18 -9.57
N ALA A 59 -15.57 -1.66 -8.35
CA ALA A 59 -16.35 -2.07 -7.18
C ALA A 59 -17.82 -1.62 -7.29
N LEU A 60 -18.08 -0.43 -7.86
CA LEU A 60 -19.44 0.01 -8.13
C LEU A 60 -20.11 -0.90 -9.18
N SER A 61 -19.42 -1.19 -10.28
CA SER A 61 -19.94 -2.06 -11.33
C SER A 61 -20.23 -3.47 -10.84
N TYR A 62 -19.37 -4.02 -9.97
CA TYR A 62 -19.53 -5.35 -9.40
C TYR A 62 -20.84 -5.46 -8.62
N VAL A 63 -21.13 -4.49 -7.74
CA VAL A 63 -22.40 -4.47 -6.99
C VAL A 63 -23.58 -4.22 -7.93
N MET A 64 -23.45 -3.36 -8.93
CA MET A 64 -24.53 -3.14 -9.89
C MET A 64 -24.87 -4.41 -10.67
N TRP A 65 -23.86 -5.13 -11.15
CA TRP A 65 -24.01 -6.42 -11.82
C TRP A 65 -24.70 -7.45 -10.91
N ALA A 66 -24.15 -7.67 -9.71
CA ALA A 66 -24.67 -8.63 -8.75
C ALA A 66 -26.15 -8.36 -8.41
N MET A 67 -26.52 -7.09 -8.18
CA MET A 67 -27.88 -6.69 -7.82
C MET A 67 -28.88 -6.69 -9.00
N GLU A 68 -28.40 -6.71 -10.25
CA GLU A 68 -29.27 -6.79 -11.43
C GLU A 68 -29.36 -8.21 -12.02
N SER A 69 -28.44 -9.10 -11.66
CA SER A 69 -28.37 -10.46 -12.19
C SER A 69 -28.81 -11.55 -11.21
N PHE A 70 -28.86 -11.26 -9.91
CA PHE A 70 -29.12 -12.25 -8.86
C PHE A 70 -30.00 -11.70 -7.73
N GLU A 71 -30.66 -12.60 -7.01
CA GLU A 71 -31.43 -12.32 -5.81
C GLU A 71 -31.18 -13.41 -4.75
N GLY A 72 -30.94 -13.01 -3.50
CA GLY A 72 -30.70 -13.93 -2.39
C GLY A 72 -29.30 -14.56 -2.37
N GLU A 73 -28.39 -14.13 -3.24
CA GLU A 73 -27.10 -14.77 -3.47
C GLU A 73 -25.93 -14.16 -2.66
N ASN A 74 -24.86 -14.95 -2.54
CA ASN A 74 -23.63 -14.59 -1.85
C ASN A 74 -22.52 -14.17 -2.81
N PHE A 75 -21.79 -13.11 -2.46
CA PHE A 75 -20.72 -12.53 -3.28
C PHE A 75 -19.46 -12.30 -2.46
N GLY A 76 -18.29 -12.56 -3.05
CA GLY A 76 -16.99 -12.30 -2.43
C GLY A 76 -16.44 -10.91 -2.74
N MET A 77 -15.88 -10.24 -1.73
CA MET A 77 -15.10 -9.01 -1.87
C MET A 77 -13.77 -9.14 -1.11
N CYS A 78 -12.70 -9.37 -1.86
CA CYS A 78 -11.40 -9.75 -1.35
C CYS A 78 -10.42 -8.57 -1.44
N GLY A 79 -9.62 -8.36 -0.39
CA GLY A 79 -8.43 -7.50 -0.42
C GLY A 79 -7.24 -8.18 0.27
N LYS A 80 -6.05 -7.56 0.23
CA LYS A 80 -4.89 -8.09 0.98
C LYS A 80 -5.21 -8.29 2.47
N THR A 81 -5.89 -7.32 3.08
CA THR A 81 -6.44 -7.44 4.44
C THR A 81 -7.82 -6.83 4.51
N ILE A 82 -8.70 -7.34 5.38
CA ILE A 82 -10.04 -6.79 5.60
C ILE A 82 -9.97 -5.29 5.95
N GLY A 83 -9.02 -4.90 6.82
CA GLY A 83 -8.84 -3.51 7.24
C GLY A 83 -8.43 -2.56 6.11
N SER A 84 -7.54 -2.99 5.19
CA SER A 84 -7.17 -2.19 4.02
C SER A 84 -8.33 -2.11 3.01
N HIS A 85 -8.97 -3.24 2.72
CA HIS A 85 -10.10 -3.34 1.80
C HIS A 85 -11.29 -2.47 2.26
N ARG A 86 -11.62 -2.48 3.55
CA ARG A 86 -12.68 -1.63 4.11
C ARG A 86 -12.40 -0.14 3.92
N ARG A 87 -11.13 0.29 4.06
CA ARG A 87 -10.72 1.70 3.89
C ARG A 87 -10.73 2.11 2.43
N ASN A 88 -10.16 1.28 1.55
CA ASN A 88 -9.90 1.63 0.15
C ASN A 88 -11.12 1.41 -0.76
N VAL A 89 -11.94 0.40 -0.46
CA VAL A 89 -13.07 -0.03 -1.31
C VAL A 89 -14.41 0.20 -0.63
N ILE A 90 -14.67 -0.47 0.51
CA ILE A 90 -16.02 -0.56 1.08
C ILE A 90 -16.53 0.82 1.56
N THR A 91 -15.66 1.60 2.20
CA THR A 91 -16.04 2.93 2.71
C THR A 91 -16.48 3.88 1.60
N PRO A 92 -15.71 4.09 0.51
CA PRO A 92 -16.19 4.89 -0.61
C PRO A 92 -17.38 4.25 -1.32
N LEU A 93 -17.40 2.92 -1.52
CA LEU A 93 -18.49 2.19 -2.18
C LEU A 93 -19.84 2.43 -1.50
N LYS A 94 -19.91 2.31 -0.16
CA LYS A 94 -21.15 2.58 0.58
C LYS A 94 -21.72 3.97 0.34
N LYS A 95 -20.87 4.99 0.18
CA LYS A 95 -21.32 6.37 -0.13
C LYS A 95 -21.89 6.45 -1.55
N MET A 96 -21.22 5.81 -2.50
CA MET A 96 -21.65 5.75 -3.90
C MET A 96 -23.00 5.02 -4.05
N LEU A 97 -23.14 3.87 -3.41
CA LEU A 97 -24.37 3.07 -3.42
C LEU A 97 -25.55 3.85 -2.81
N LYS A 98 -25.37 4.45 -1.62
CA LYS A 98 -26.40 5.28 -1.00
C LYS A 98 -26.83 6.45 -1.87
N SER A 99 -25.89 7.08 -2.60
CA SER A 99 -26.23 8.16 -3.55
C SER A 99 -27.08 7.70 -4.74
N ARG A 100 -27.11 6.39 -5.02
CA ARG A 100 -27.86 5.75 -6.12
C ARG A 100 -29.10 4.98 -5.64
N GLY A 101 -29.55 5.22 -4.40
CA GLY A 101 -30.77 4.60 -3.87
C GLY A 101 -30.61 3.19 -3.29
N TYR A 102 -29.39 2.64 -3.24
CA TYR A 102 -29.16 1.36 -2.57
C TYR A 102 -29.22 1.53 -1.05
N LYS A 103 -29.88 0.59 -0.37
CA LYS A 103 -29.80 0.42 1.08
C LYS A 103 -28.63 -0.52 1.38
N VAL A 104 -27.77 -0.13 2.33
CA VAL A 104 -26.59 -0.94 2.69
C VAL A 104 -26.52 -1.08 4.21
N LYS A 105 -26.59 -2.32 4.69
CA LYS A 105 -26.39 -2.71 6.09
C LYS A 105 -25.01 -3.39 6.21
N ASP A 106 -24.16 -2.91 7.11
CA ASP A 106 -22.78 -3.36 7.28
C ASP A 106 -22.65 -4.18 8.57
N HIS A 107 -22.60 -5.51 8.42
CA HIS A 107 -22.46 -6.49 9.49
C HIS A 107 -20.97 -6.64 9.81
N ARG A 108 -20.47 -5.80 10.72
CA ARG A 108 -19.03 -5.70 10.97
C ARG A 108 -18.41 -6.92 11.63
N SER A 109 -19.14 -7.56 12.55
CA SER A 109 -18.72 -8.79 13.22
C SER A 109 -18.53 -9.94 12.24
N GLU A 110 -19.44 -10.08 11.28
CA GLU A 110 -19.47 -11.13 10.26
C GLU A 110 -18.65 -10.79 9.01
N ASN A 111 -18.09 -9.59 8.95
CA ASN A 111 -17.45 -9.06 7.75
C ASN A 111 -18.30 -9.13 6.47
N MET A 112 -19.57 -8.77 6.56
CA MET A 112 -20.52 -8.88 5.44
C MET A 112 -21.35 -7.60 5.24
N LEU A 113 -21.77 -7.33 4.00
CA LEU A 113 -22.73 -6.28 3.67
C LEU A 113 -24.01 -6.92 3.12
N SER A 114 -25.17 -6.56 3.67
CA SER A 114 -26.44 -6.79 3.01
C SER A 114 -26.80 -5.55 2.20
N ILE A 115 -27.02 -5.72 0.90
CA ILE A 115 -27.32 -4.64 -0.04
C ILE A 115 -28.69 -4.91 -0.66
N THR A 116 -29.58 -3.93 -0.56
CA THR A 116 -30.95 -4.00 -1.09
C THR A 116 -31.23 -2.85 -2.04
N LYS A 117 -31.87 -3.15 -3.17
CA LYS A 117 -32.40 -2.15 -4.11
C LYS A 117 -33.60 -2.74 -4.86
N ASP A 118 -34.66 -1.94 -4.97
CA ASP A 118 -35.86 -2.28 -5.76
C ASP A 118 -36.45 -3.67 -5.44
N GLY A 119 -36.45 -4.05 -4.15
CA GLY A 119 -36.96 -5.35 -3.67
C GLY A 119 -35.88 -6.44 -3.55
N VAL A 120 -34.88 -6.42 -4.44
CA VAL A 120 -33.80 -7.42 -4.49
C VAL A 120 -32.79 -7.21 -3.36
N THR A 121 -32.36 -8.29 -2.72
CA THR A 121 -31.30 -8.28 -1.68
C THR A 121 -30.25 -9.36 -1.95
N ASN A 122 -28.98 -9.00 -1.86
CA ASN A 122 -27.84 -9.93 -1.91
C ASN A 122 -26.84 -9.66 -0.77
N PHE A 123 -25.93 -10.61 -0.53
CA PHE A 123 -24.97 -10.59 0.57
C PHE A 123 -23.53 -10.55 0.06
N PHE A 124 -22.73 -9.60 0.53
CA PHE A 124 -21.36 -9.38 0.09
C PHE A 124 -20.38 -9.59 1.24
N TYR A 125 -19.71 -10.74 1.26
CA TYR A 125 -18.74 -11.15 2.26
C TYR A 125 -17.36 -10.56 1.97
N ILE A 126 -16.67 -10.08 3.00
CA ILE A 126 -15.39 -9.39 2.89
C ILE A 126 -14.28 -10.30 3.42
N PHE A 127 -13.34 -10.64 2.55
CA PHE A 127 -12.24 -11.53 2.85
C PHE A 127 -10.88 -10.80 2.79
N GLY A 128 -9.93 -11.28 3.58
CA GLY A 128 -8.52 -10.89 3.48
C GLY A 128 -7.71 -12.06 2.95
N GLY A 129 -6.92 -11.89 1.89
CA GLY A 129 -6.09 -12.95 1.30
C GLY A 129 -4.61 -12.78 1.62
N LYS A 130 -4.27 -12.59 2.90
CA LYS A 130 -2.90 -12.19 3.32
C LYS A 130 -1.93 -13.38 3.33
N ASP A 131 -2.40 -14.51 3.80
CA ASP A 131 -1.64 -15.71 4.15
C ASP A 131 -2.54 -16.95 4.03
N GLU A 132 -1.94 -18.15 4.10
CA GLU A 132 -2.66 -19.41 3.87
C GLU A 132 -3.76 -19.69 4.90
N SER A 133 -3.65 -19.17 6.12
CA SER A 133 -4.71 -19.29 7.14
C SER A 133 -5.99 -18.51 6.79
N SER A 134 -5.90 -17.62 5.80
CA SER A 134 -7.07 -16.92 5.27
C SER A 134 -7.99 -17.82 4.43
N GLN A 135 -7.52 -19.01 4.05
CA GLN A 135 -8.27 -19.99 3.26
C GLN A 135 -9.48 -20.55 3.99
N ASP A 136 -9.35 -20.87 5.28
CA ASP A 136 -10.40 -21.54 6.06
C ASP A 136 -11.70 -20.75 6.07
N LEU A 137 -11.62 -19.42 5.94
CA LEU A 137 -12.77 -18.51 5.91
C LEU A 137 -13.57 -18.56 4.60
N ILE A 138 -12.95 -18.95 3.48
CA ILE A 138 -13.62 -19.08 2.17
C ILE A 138 -13.95 -20.53 1.83
N GLN A 139 -13.54 -21.47 2.68
CA GLN A 139 -13.94 -22.86 2.52
C GLN A 139 -15.43 -23.01 2.89
N GLY A 140 -16.17 -23.74 2.06
CA GLY A 140 -17.58 -24.07 2.31
C GLY A 140 -18.62 -23.02 1.91
N ILE A 141 -18.23 -21.82 1.47
CA ILE A 141 -19.18 -20.84 0.93
C ILE A 141 -19.41 -21.06 -0.58
N THR A 142 -20.67 -20.98 -1.01
CA THR A 142 -21.06 -20.90 -2.42
C THR A 142 -21.19 -19.43 -2.80
N LEU A 143 -20.56 -19.01 -3.91
CA LEU A 143 -20.57 -17.63 -4.38
C LEU A 143 -21.15 -17.53 -5.79
N ALA A 144 -21.92 -16.47 -6.05
CA ALA A 144 -22.36 -16.06 -7.38
C ALA A 144 -21.39 -15.09 -8.06
N GLY A 145 -20.28 -14.73 -7.41
CA GLY A 145 -19.21 -13.95 -8.00
C GLY A 145 -18.16 -13.57 -6.98
N CYS A 146 -16.99 -13.15 -7.46
CA CYS A 146 -15.91 -12.70 -6.59
C CYS A 146 -15.16 -11.49 -7.16
N PHE A 147 -14.93 -10.50 -6.31
CA PHE A 147 -14.15 -9.30 -6.61
C PHE A 147 -12.86 -9.26 -5.80
N PHE A 148 -11.71 -9.14 -6.47
CA PHE A 148 -10.39 -9.05 -5.86
C PHE A 148 -9.77 -7.68 -6.11
N ASP A 149 -9.59 -6.89 -5.04
CA ASP A 149 -8.87 -5.62 -5.06
C ASP A 149 -7.39 -5.82 -4.66
N GLU A 150 -6.49 -5.28 -5.47
CA GLU A 150 -5.04 -5.46 -5.32
C GLU A 150 -4.62 -6.93 -5.36
N VAL A 151 -5.21 -7.72 -6.28
CA VAL A 151 -5.02 -9.20 -6.34
C VAL A 151 -3.56 -9.65 -6.43
N ALA A 152 -2.69 -8.84 -7.05
CA ALA A 152 -1.25 -9.12 -7.13
C ALA A 152 -0.53 -9.06 -5.76
N LEU A 153 -1.20 -8.66 -4.68
CA LEU A 153 -0.68 -8.68 -3.31
C LEU A 153 -1.25 -9.82 -2.45
N MET A 154 -2.15 -10.63 -3.01
CA MET A 154 -2.72 -11.80 -2.35
C MET A 154 -1.91 -13.05 -2.65
N VAL A 155 -2.01 -14.05 -1.77
CA VAL A 155 -1.47 -15.38 -2.04
C VAL A 155 -2.28 -16.09 -3.12
N ARG A 156 -1.59 -16.80 -4.02
CA ARG A 156 -2.20 -17.45 -5.19
C ARG A 156 -3.28 -18.46 -4.78
N SER A 157 -2.95 -19.31 -3.81
CA SER A 157 -3.80 -20.35 -3.25
C SER A 157 -5.17 -19.83 -2.79
N PHE A 158 -5.20 -18.68 -2.11
CA PHE A 158 -6.44 -18.02 -1.70
C PHE A 158 -7.30 -17.63 -2.91
N VAL A 159 -6.69 -17.06 -3.95
CA VAL A 159 -7.40 -16.65 -5.17
C VAL A 159 -7.95 -17.87 -5.91
N ASP A 160 -7.14 -18.92 -6.06
CA ASP A 160 -7.53 -20.16 -6.70
C ASP A 160 -8.74 -20.79 -5.95
N GLN A 161 -8.69 -20.89 -4.62
CA GLN A 161 -9.83 -21.36 -3.82
C GLN A 161 -11.07 -20.48 -3.94
N ALA A 162 -10.91 -19.15 -3.83
CA ALA A 162 -12.01 -18.20 -3.93
C ALA A 162 -12.72 -18.26 -5.28
N THR A 163 -11.97 -18.41 -6.37
CA THR A 163 -12.54 -18.59 -7.71
C THR A 163 -13.24 -19.95 -7.86
N GLY A 164 -12.71 -21.00 -7.25
CA GLY A 164 -13.38 -22.32 -7.20
C GLY A 164 -14.68 -22.35 -6.41
N ARG A 165 -14.98 -21.34 -5.58
CA ARG A 165 -16.28 -21.18 -4.89
C ARG A 165 -17.35 -20.50 -5.74
N CYS A 166 -16.99 -19.93 -6.90
CA CYS A 166 -17.93 -19.27 -7.79
C CYS A 166 -18.65 -20.31 -8.67
N SER A 167 -19.59 -21.05 -8.09
CA SER A 167 -20.26 -22.18 -8.75
C SER A 167 -21.69 -21.89 -9.20
N VAL A 168 -22.29 -20.77 -8.79
CA VAL A 168 -23.64 -20.39 -9.24
C VAL A 168 -23.59 -20.05 -10.74
N GLU A 169 -24.61 -20.49 -11.48
CA GLU A 169 -24.74 -20.23 -12.91
C GLU A 169 -24.71 -18.71 -13.20
N GLY A 170 -23.96 -18.31 -14.23
CA GLY A 170 -23.80 -16.90 -14.59
C GLY A 170 -22.84 -16.13 -13.69
N SER A 171 -22.15 -16.79 -12.75
CA SER A 171 -21.15 -16.13 -11.91
C SER A 171 -20.01 -15.52 -12.72
N LYS A 172 -19.44 -14.42 -12.19
CA LYS A 172 -18.35 -13.70 -12.86
C LYS A 172 -17.22 -13.33 -11.89
N ILE A 173 -16.00 -13.34 -12.40
CA ILE A 173 -14.78 -13.03 -11.63
C ILE A 173 -14.22 -11.65 -11.98
N TRP A 174 -13.87 -10.86 -10.97
CA TRP A 174 -13.47 -9.46 -11.12
C TRP A 174 -12.13 -9.19 -10.46
N PHE A 175 -11.08 -8.93 -11.25
CA PHE A 175 -9.74 -8.63 -10.75
C PHE A 175 -9.30 -7.19 -10.96
N ASN A 176 -8.87 -6.51 -9.90
CA ASN A 176 -8.21 -5.22 -9.96
C ASN A 176 -6.79 -5.30 -9.38
N CYS A 177 -5.79 -4.77 -10.09
CA CYS A 177 -4.44 -4.68 -9.52
C CYS A 177 -3.58 -3.53 -10.10
N ASN A 178 -2.45 -3.33 -9.44
CA ASN A 178 -1.29 -2.68 -10.03
C ASN A 178 -0.28 -3.76 -10.47
N PRO A 179 0.47 -3.54 -11.56
CA PRO A 179 1.45 -4.51 -12.04
C PRO A 179 2.57 -4.82 -11.05
N SER A 180 3.06 -6.06 -11.12
CA SER A 180 4.27 -6.55 -10.45
C SER A 180 5.35 -6.89 -11.50
N GLY A 181 6.30 -7.76 -11.16
CA GLY A 181 7.24 -8.34 -12.13
C GLY A 181 6.54 -9.24 -13.18
N PRO A 182 7.15 -9.43 -14.36
CA PRO A 182 6.55 -10.19 -15.47
C PRO A 182 6.37 -11.68 -15.16
N TYR A 183 7.17 -12.25 -14.25
CA TYR A 183 7.06 -13.64 -13.81
C TYR A 183 6.09 -13.85 -12.64
N HIS A 184 5.40 -12.80 -12.21
CA HIS A 184 4.45 -12.91 -11.11
C HIS A 184 3.29 -13.85 -11.49
N TRP A 185 2.86 -14.71 -10.56
CA TRP A 185 1.84 -15.74 -10.82
C TRP A 185 0.57 -15.19 -11.48
N PHE A 186 0.07 -14.02 -11.04
CA PHE A 186 -1.14 -13.43 -11.63
C PHE A 186 -0.95 -13.00 -13.09
N LYS A 187 0.27 -12.58 -13.46
CA LYS A 187 0.60 -12.24 -14.85
C LYS A 187 0.55 -13.49 -15.72
N LEU A 188 1.28 -14.53 -15.30
CA LEU A 188 1.43 -15.78 -16.05
C LEU A 188 0.13 -16.59 -16.11
N GLU A 189 -0.56 -16.76 -14.98
CA GLU A 189 -1.70 -17.68 -14.87
C GLU A 189 -3.05 -17.05 -15.21
N TRP A 190 -3.19 -15.73 -15.08
CA TRP A 190 -4.46 -15.03 -15.32
C TRP A 190 -4.40 -14.07 -16.50
N LEU A 191 -3.41 -13.17 -16.55
CA LEU A 191 -3.37 -12.14 -17.59
C LEU A 191 -2.92 -12.68 -18.95
N ASP A 192 -1.90 -13.54 -18.98
CA ASP A 192 -1.40 -14.16 -20.21
C ASP A 192 -2.34 -15.25 -20.72
N LYS A 193 -2.96 -16.00 -19.82
CA LYS A 193 -4.00 -17.00 -20.13
C LYS A 193 -5.43 -16.43 -20.20
N ARG A 194 -5.60 -15.10 -20.24
CA ARG A 194 -6.94 -14.48 -20.20
C ARG A 194 -7.89 -14.94 -21.31
N LYS A 195 -7.37 -15.28 -22.50
CA LYS A 195 -8.20 -15.77 -23.62
C LYS A 195 -8.74 -17.17 -23.34
N GLU A 196 -7.86 -18.06 -22.85
CA GLU A 196 -8.21 -19.42 -22.40
C GLU A 196 -9.25 -19.39 -21.28
N LYS A 197 -9.11 -18.43 -20.35
CA LYS A 197 -10.04 -18.24 -19.23
C LYS A 197 -11.26 -17.37 -19.57
N ASN A 198 -11.43 -16.98 -20.83
CA ASN A 198 -12.51 -16.11 -21.29
C ASN A 198 -12.69 -14.84 -20.41
N LEU A 199 -11.60 -14.09 -20.20
CA LEU A 199 -11.56 -12.88 -19.37
C LEU A 199 -11.32 -11.62 -20.20
N LEU A 200 -12.14 -10.61 -19.96
CA LEU A 200 -11.99 -9.28 -20.54
C LEU A 200 -10.79 -8.59 -19.87
N HIS A 201 -9.96 -7.89 -20.65
CA HIS A 201 -8.85 -7.11 -20.10
C HIS A 201 -8.98 -5.63 -20.44
N VAL A 202 -8.86 -4.77 -19.43
CA VAL A 202 -8.86 -3.32 -19.57
C VAL A 202 -7.68 -2.74 -18.79
N ARG A 203 -6.65 -2.28 -19.51
CA ARG A 203 -5.49 -1.61 -18.90
C ARG A 203 -5.77 -0.13 -18.68
N PHE A 204 -5.51 0.37 -17.48
CA PHE A 204 -5.71 1.78 -17.13
C PHE A 204 -4.39 2.55 -16.90
N THR A 205 -4.47 3.85 -17.12
CA THR A 205 -3.46 4.86 -16.83
C THR A 205 -4.08 6.02 -16.04
N MET A 206 -3.28 6.94 -15.51
CA MET A 206 -3.80 8.13 -14.81
C MET A 206 -4.64 9.03 -15.72
N ASP A 207 -4.48 8.93 -17.05
CA ASP A 207 -5.29 9.68 -18.01
C ASP A 207 -6.72 9.22 -18.10
N ASP A 208 -6.98 7.97 -17.73
CA ASP A 208 -8.33 7.42 -17.61
C ASP A 208 -9.08 7.94 -16.37
N ASN A 209 -8.42 8.69 -15.48
CA ASN A 209 -9.05 9.34 -14.34
C ASN A 209 -9.26 10.84 -14.58
N LEU A 210 -10.45 11.19 -15.10
CA LEU A 210 -10.87 12.57 -15.35
C LEU A 210 -11.02 13.42 -14.08
N SER A 211 -10.90 12.82 -12.89
CA SER A 211 -10.90 13.56 -11.64
C SER A 211 -9.61 14.28 -11.30
N LEU A 212 -8.48 13.86 -11.89
CA LEU A 212 -7.15 14.37 -11.59
C LEU A 212 -6.79 15.56 -12.49
N SER A 213 -6.35 16.65 -11.89
CA SER A 213 -5.77 17.77 -12.63
C SER A 213 -4.38 17.42 -13.17
N LYS A 214 -3.94 18.11 -14.23
CA LYS A 214 -2.57 17.98 -14.79
C LYS A 214 -1.50 18.16 -13.69
N LYS A 215 -1.64 19.19 -12.84
CA LYS A 215 -0.76 19.43 -11.68
C LYS A 215 -0.69 18.23 -10.72
N THR A 216 -1.83 17.57 -10.47
CA THR A 216 -1.87 16.39 -9.60
C THR A 216 -1.17 15.19 -10.25
N LYS A 217 -1.35 14.98 -11.56
CA LYS A 217 -0.66 13.91 -12.31
C LYS A 217 0.85 14.13 -12.31
N GLN A 218 1.30 15.35 -12.58
CA GLN A 218 2.72 15.73 -12.52
C GLN A 218 3.34 15.46 -11.15
N ARG A 219 2.60 15.74 -10.07
CA ARG A 219 3.06 15.37 -8.72
C ARG A 219 3.28 13.87 -8.58
N TYR A 220 2.37 13.04 -9.08
CA TYR A 220 2.56 11.58 -9.05
C TYR A 220 3.72 11.11 -9.92
N TYR A 221 3.94 11.73 -11.09
CA TYR A 221 5.09 11.41 -11.95
C TYR A 221 6.42 11.64 -11.24
N LYS A 222 6.52 12.68 -10.40
CA LYS A 222 7.74 12.97 -9.62
C LYS A 222 8.01 12.01 -8.45
N LEU A 223 7.02 11.21 -8.02
CA LEU A 223 7.21 10.32 -6.87
C LEU A 223 8.00 9.05 -7.21
N TYR A 224 7.98 8.64 -8.47
CA TYR A 224 8.49 7.34 -8.88
C TYR A 224 9.52 7.48 -10.00
N SER A 225 10.52 6.60 -9.95
CA SER A 225 11.60 6.45 -10.92
C SER A 225 11.79 4.96 -11.23
N GLY A 226 12.64 4.63 -12.21
CA GLY A 226 13.06 3.27 -12.49
C GLY A 226 11.90 2.28 -12.70
N VAL A 227 12.03 1.09 -12.10
CA VAL A 227 11.03 0.02 -12.17
C VAL A 227 9.68 0.43 -11.56
N PHE A 228 9.68 1.23 -10.49
CA PHE A 228 8.44 1.68 -9.84
C PHE A 228 7.67 2.67 -10.70
N PHE A 229 8.35 3.51 -11.50
CA PHE A 229 7.70 4.35 -12.50
C PHE A 229 7.05 3.49 -13.58
N LYS A 230 7.78 2.52 -14.15
CA LYS A 230 7.23 1.59 -15.15
C LYS A 230 5.96 0.89 -14.64
N ARG A 231 5.96 0.42 -13.39
CA ARG A 231 4.82 -0.29 -12.78
C ARG A 231 3.68 0.63 -12.38
N TYR A 232 3.93 1.61 -11.50
CA TYR A 232 2.87 2.40 -10.88
C TYR A 232 2.40 3.57 -11.74
N ILE A 233 3.22 4.08 -12.65
CA ILE A 233 2.86 5.19 -13.52
C ILE A 233 2.47 4.69 -14.91
N LEU A 234 3.37 3.97 -15.59
CA LEU A 234 3.07 3.48 -16.95
C LEU A 234 2.13 2.27 -16.92
N GLY A 235 1.99 1.58 -15.78
CA GLY A 235 1.13 0.41 -15.69
C GLY A 235 1.69 -0.79 -16.46
N LEU A 236 3.01 -0.99 -16.41
CA LEU A 236 3.72 -2.08 -17.07
C LEU A 236 4.13 -3.18 -16.08
N TRP A 237 4.02 -4.44 -16.48
CA TRP A 237 4.60 -5.58 -15.77
C TRP A 237 6.09 -5.68 -16.09
N ALA A 238 6.91 -4.89 -15.39
CA ALA A 238 8.34 -4.75 -15.66
C ALA A 238 9.18 -5.47 -14.60
N ALA A 239 10.23 -6.17 -15.02
CA ALA A 239 11.18 -6.79 -14.10
C ALA A 239 11.94 -5.70 -13.32
N ALA A 240 12.20 -5.97 -12.05
CA ALA A 240 13.21 -5.25 -11.30
C ALA A 240 14.58 -5.85 -11.69
N SER A 241 15.62 -5.03 -11.80
CA SER A 241 16.96 -5.47 -12.21
C SER A 241 18.00 -4.45 -11.78
N GLY A 242 19.20 -4.90 -11.42
CA GLY A 242 20.28 -4.03 -10.98
C GLY A 242 19.98 -3.38 -9.63
N LEU A 243 20.42 -2.14 -9.45
CA LEU A 243 20.29 -1.39 -8.20
C LEU A 243 18.84 -1.18 -7.79
N VAL A 244 18.56 -1.38 -6.50
CA VAL A 244 17.25 -1.14 -5.89
C VAL A 244 16.93 0.35 -5.86
N PHE A 245 17.92 1.16 -5.47
CA PHE A 245 17.80 2.61 -5.33
C PHE A 245 18.55 3.35 -6.45
N ASP A 246 18.20 3.04 -7.70
CA ASP A 246 18.74 3.69 -8.91
C ASP A 246 18.52 5.22 -8.98
N MET A 247 17.66 5.75 -8.10
CA MET A 247 17.38 7.19 -7.97
C MET A 247 18.27 7.89 -6.95
N PHE A 248 19.00 7.14 -6.12
CA PHE A 248 19.98 7.73 -5.23
C PHE A 248 21.11 8.35 -6.07
N LYS A 249 21.53 9.53 -5.65
CA LYS A 249 22.49 10.39 -6.34
C LYS A 249 23.27 11.12 -5.27
N GLU A 250 24.58 10.88 -5.18
CA GLU A 250 25.41 11.52 -4.16
C GLU A 250 25.34 13.04 -4.27
N GLU A 251 25.38 13.58 -5.50
CA GLU A 251 25.35 15.01 -5.76
C GLU A 251 24.04 15.71 -5.34
N VAL A 252 23.00 14.93 -5.01
CA VAL A 252 21.71 15.44 -4.53
C VAL A 252 21.46 15.08 -3.08
N HIS A 253 21.75 13.83 -2.69
CA HIS A 253 21.30 13.25 -1.42
C HIS A 253 22.38 13.21 -0.35
N LYS A 254 23.66 13.31 -0.73
CA LYS A 254 24.78 13.45 0.20
C LYS A 254 24.97 14.93 0.51
N VAL A 255 25.05 15.25 1.80
CA VAL A 255 25.24 16.61 2.29
C VAL A 255 26.36 16.66 3.32
N ASP A 256 26.95 17.83 3.52
CA ASP A 256 28.06 17.99 4.47
C ASP A 256 27.61 17.65 5.91
N SER A 257 28.51 17.06 6.69
CA SER A 257 28.33 16.82 8.13
C SER A 257 28.42 18.12 8.93
N ILE A 258 27.37 18.93 8.85
CA ILE A 258 27.21 20.17 9.61
C ILE A 258 26.08 20.04 10.63
N ASP A 259 26.17 20.84 11.69
CA ASP A 259 25.06 21.00 12.61
C ASP A 259 23.92 21.78 11.95
N ARG A 260 22.68 21.39 12.25
CA ARG A 260 21.47 22.01 11.71
C ARG A 260 20.45 22.16 12.83
N ASN A 261 19.49 23.05 12.63
CA ASN A 261 18.38 23.23 13.58
C ASN A 261 17.39 22.05 13.53
N TYR A 262 17.77 20.93 14.13
CA TYR A 262 16.92 19.75 14.24
C TYR A 262 15.88 19.94 15.34
N VAL A 263 14.60 19.77 15.00
CA VAL A 263 13.48 19.92 15.93
C VAL A 263 13.05 18.61 16.58
N GLU A 264 13.45 17.47 16.03
CA GLU A 264 13.17 16.13 16.58
C GLU A 264 14.30 15.17 16.21
N TYR A 265 14.63 14.26 17.13
CA TYR A 265 15.60 13.19 16.92
C TYR A 265 14.95 11.82 17.09
N TYR A 266 15.36 10.89 16.24
CA TYR A 266 14.98 9.49 16.28
C TYR A 266 16.20 8.63 16.02
N VAL A 267 16.18 7.41 16.52
CA VAL A 267 17.12 6.38 16.11
C VAL A 267 16.37 5.27 15.40
N SER A 268 17.02 4.63 14.44
CA SER A 268 16.56 3.39 13.83
C SER A 268 17.67 2.37 13.91
N CYS A 269 17.28 1.11 13.99
CA CYS A 269 18.16 -0.01 14.25
C CYS A 269 17.81 -1.20 13.36
N ASP A 270 18.82 -1.77 12.71
CA ASP A 270 18.82 -3.15 12.22
C ASP A 270 19.68 -3.99 13.17
N TYR A 271 19.08 -5.04 13.73
CA TYR A 271 19.67 -5.82 14.81
C TYR A 271 20.30 -7.11 14.29
N GLY A 272 21.61 -7.26 14.52
CA GLY A 272 22.37 -8.44 14.17
C GLY A 272 23.18 -8.96 15.36
N THR A 273 22.96 -10.21 15.76
CA THR A 273 23.83 -10.92 16.74
C THR A 273 25.06 -11.52 16.07
N GLN A 274 24.88 -12.11 14.89
CA GLN A 274 25.97 -12.65 14.05
C GLN A 274 26.28 -11.76 12.85
N ASN A 275 25.29 -11.05 12.32
CA ASN A 275 25.43 -10.06 11.27
C ASN A 275 25.71 -8.67 11.87
N ALA A 276 25.99 -7.68 11.03
CA ALA A 276 26.30 -6.34 11.53
C ALA A 276 25.10 -5.69 12.25
N MET A 277 25.40 -4.98 13.33
CA MET A 277 24.51 -4.07 14.02
C MET A 277 24.62 -2.68 13.38
N ALA A 278 23.48 -2.10 13.00
CA ALA A 278 23.44 -0.76 12.41
C ALA A 278 22.52 0.17 13.20
N TYR A 279 23.02 1.37 13.54
CA TYR A 279 22.18 2.48 13.99
C TYR A 279 22.25 3.65 13.02
N GLY A 280 21.11 4.30 12.79
CA GLY A 280 21.06 5.63 12.18
C GLY A 280 20.45 6.63 13.13
N LEU A 281 21.17 7.72 13.40
CA LEU A 281 20.62 8.88 14.11
C LEU A 281 19.97 9.82 13.09
N TRP A 282 18.68 10.06 13.23
CA TRP A 282 17.90 10.88 12.31
C TRP A 282 17.43 12.18 12.97
N GLY A 283 17.70 13.30 12.30
CA GLY A 283 17.26 14.63 12.71
C GLY A 283 16.24 15.21 11.75
N LYS A 284 15.17 15.82 12.28
CA LYS A 284 14.16 16.52 11.48
C LYS A 284 14.43 18.02 11.42
N CYS A 285 14.47 18.58 10.23
CA CYS A 285 14.35 20.02 10.00
C CYS A 285 12.98 20.37 9.40
N ILE A 286 12.54 21.61 9.64
CA ILE A 286 11.37 22.19 8.99
C ILE A 286 11.88 23.27 8.03
N GLU A 287 11.77 23.02 6.73
CA GLU A 287 12.10 23.99 5.69
C GLU A 287 10.89 24.91 5.40
N GLU A 288 11.13 25.95 4.59
CA GLU A 288 10.09 26.87 4.14
C GLU A 288 8.86 26.14 3.60
N GLY A 289 7.68 26.61 4.00
CA GLY A 289 6.40 25.99 3.63
C GLY A 289 6.04 24.72 4.43
N ASP A 290 6.54 24.61 5.67
CA ASP A 290 6.29 23.49 6.60
C ASP A 290 6.75 22.11 6.06
N LYS A 291 7.74 22.11 5.16
CA LYS A 291 8.27 20.88 4.58
C LYS A 291 9.18 20.20 5.60
N GLU A 292 8.78 19.00 6.02
CA GLU A 292 9.62 18.16 6.87
C GLU A 292 10.71 17.47 6.04
N VAL A 293 11.95 17.71 6.41
CA VAL A 293 13.14 17.07 5.84
C VAL A 293 13.89 16.34 6.95
N TRP A 294 14.32 15.12 6.65
CA TRP A 294 15.05 14.28 7.58
C TRP A 294 16.47 14.06 7.10
N TYR A 295 17.41 14.15 8.03
CA TYR A 295 18.83 13.95 7.79
C TYR A 295 19.29 12.74 8.62
N LYS A 296 19.93 11.76 7.99
CA LYS A 296 20.75 10.77 8.72
C LYS A 296 22.02 11.51 9.14
N ILE A 297 22.07 11.89 10.42
CA ILE A 297 23.09 12.77 11.00
C ILE A 297 24.43 12.06 11.08
N LYS A 298 24.40 10.81 11.54
CA LYS A 298 25.53 9.90 11.67
C LYS A 298 25.01 8.48 11.73
N GLU A 299 25.92 7.53 11.56
CA GLU A 299 25.64 6.12 11.64
C GLU A 299 26.59 5.41 12.60
N TYR A 300 26.14 4.29 13.14
CA TYR A 300 26.95 3.33 13.85
C TYR A 300 26.91 2.02 13.07
N HIS A 301 28.07 1.37 12.94
CA HIS A 301 28.20 0.07 12.31
C HIS A 301 29.13 -0.78 13.15
N TYR A 302 28.67 -1.97 13.54
CA TYR A 302 29.50 -2.95 14.22
C TYR A 302 29.24 -4.34 13.67
N SER A 303 30.28 -4.98 13.17
CA SER A 303 30.23 -6.34 12.64
C SER A 303 31.04 -7.25 13.53
N GLY A 304 30.37 -8.11 14.30
CA GLY A 304 31.05 -9.06 15.17
C GLY A 304 31.91 -10.07 14.41
N ARG A 305 31.60 -10.27 13.12
CA ARG A 305 32.41 -11.07 12.20
C ARG A 305 33.73 -10.38 11.86
N ASP A 306 33.69 -9.08 11.56
CA ASP A 306 34.88 -8.33 11.16
C ASP A 306 35.78 -8.01 12.36
N THR A 307 35.20 -7.91 13.56
CA THR A 307 35.95 -7.67 14.81
C THR A 307 36.27 -8.93 15.61
N GLU A 308 35.87 -10.12 15.13
CA GLU A 308 36.00 -11.43 15.80
C GLU A 308 35.48 -11.47 17.25
N LYS A 309 34.59 -10.54 17.60
CA LYS A 309 34.05 -10.37 18.95
C LYS A 309 32.55 -10.12 18.83
N GLN A 310 31.76 -10.85 19.60
CA GLN A 310 30.33 -10.61 19.69
C GLN A 310 30.04 -9.63 20.82
N LYS A 311 29.00 -8.81 20.64
CA LYS A 311 28.43 -7.94 21.68
C LYS A 311 27.10 -8.50 22.15
N THR A 312 26.87 -8.39 23.45
CA THR A 312 25.59 -8.66 24.10
C THR A 312 24.61 -7.52 23.90
N ASP A 313 23.32 -7.76 24.15
CA ASP A 313 22.29 -6.70 24.09
C ASP A 313 22.57 -5.52 25.03
N GLN A 314 23.26 -5.79 26.14
CA GLN A 314 23.65 -4.77 27.11
C GLN A 314 24.81 -3.91 26.58
N GLU A 315 25.84 -4.52 25.98
CA GLU A 315 26.93 -3.79 25.33
C GLU A 315 26.41 -2.95 24.14
N TYR A 316 25.50 -3.49 23.33
CA TYR A 316 24.85 -2.72 22.27
C TYR A 316 24.02 -1.55 22.79
N TYR A 317 23.43 -1.68 23.98
CA TYR A 317 22.72 -0.58 24.63
C TYR A 317 23.69 0.49 25.15
N GLU A 318 24.84 0.10 25.69
CA GLU A 318 25.89 1.04 26.11
C GLU A 318 26.44 1.84 24.91
N ASP A 319 26.71 1.16 23.80
CA ASP A 319 27.08 1.83 22.54
C ASP A 319 25.96 2.76 22.05
N TYR A 320 24.69 2.36 22.21
CA TYR A 320 23.55 3.19 21.83
C TYR A 320 23.51 4.47 22.66
N GLU A 321 23.76 4.41 23.97
CA GLU A 321 23.79 5.57 24.86
C GLU A 321 24.94 6.51 24.50
N GLU A 322 26.13 5.99 24.21
CA GLU A 322 27.25 6.78 23.70
C GLU A 322 26.92 7.42 22.35
N PHE A 323 26.30 6.65 21.46
CA PHE A 323 25.94 7.10 20.12
C PHE A 323 24.93 8.25 20.16
N VAL A 324 23.94 8.23 21.06
CA VAL A 324 22.94 9.31 21.16
C VAL A 324 23.37 10.47 22.05
N GLY A 325 24.24 10.22 23.04
CA GLY A 325 24.64 11.21 24.04
C GLY A 325 23.43 11.85 24.75
N ASP A 326 23.50 13.15 24.98
CA ASP A 326 22.45 13.93 25.66
C ASP A 326 21.25 14.31 24.77
N LEU A 327 21.20 13.81 23.53
CA LEU A 327 20.13 14.19 22.60
C LEU A 327 18.76 13.71 23.08
N PRO A 328 17.70 14.55 22.95
CA PRO A 328 16.35 14.18 23.35
C PRO A 328 15.71 13.26 22.30
N ILE A 329 16.10 11.98 22.31
CA ILE A 329 15.59 10.97 21.37
C ILE A 329 14.11 10.72 21.61
N LYS A 330 13.28 11.06 20.62
CA LYS A 330 11.83 10.92 20.68
C LYS A 330 11.37 9.47 20.57
N GLY A 331 12.20 8.61 20.00
CA GLY A 331 12.08 7.16 20.09
C GLY A 331 12.96 6.42 19.10
N THR A 332 13.00 5.11 19.26
CA THR A 332 13.87 4.18 18.55
C THR A 332 13.03 3.22 17.72
N VAL A 333 13.27 3.16 16.42
CA VAL A 333 12.59 2.22 15.51
C VAL A 333 13.41 0.94 15.42
N VAL A 334 12.80 -0.19 15.76
CA VAL A 334 13.49 -1.48 15.82
C VAL A 334 12.66 -2.54 15.11
N ASP A 335 13.32 -3.48 14.40
CA ASP A 335 12.63 -4.62 13.81
C ASP A 335 11.88 -5.41 14.90
N PRO A 336 10.59 -5.77 14.69
CA PRO A 336 9.80 -6.54 15.66
C PRO A 336 10.41 -7.88 16.09
N SER A 337 11.31 -8.46 15.29
CA SER A 337 11.99 -9.72 15.58
C SER A 337 13.10 -9.61 16.63
N ALA A 338 13.64 -8.41 16.87
CA ALA A 338 14.69 -8.14 17.87
C ALA A 338 14.11 -8.02 19.29
N ALA A 339 13.33 -9.02 19.73
CA ALA A 339 12.56 -8.95 20.97
C ALA A 339 13.41 -8.74 22.23
N SER A 340 14.61 -9.33 22.28
CA SER A 340 15.53 -9.21 23.41
C SER A 340 16.07 -7.78 23.55
N PHE A 341 16.58 -7.20 22.45
CA PHE A 341 17.07 -5.83 22.44
C PHE A 341 15.95 -4.80 22.68
N ILE A 342 14.75 -5.04 22.16
CA ILE A 342 13.56 -4.23 22.48
C ILE A 342 13.30 -4.22 23.99
N ALA A 343 13.43 -5.37 24.67
CA ALA A 343 13.24 -5.45 26.11
C ALA A 343 14.29 -4.64 26.89
N VAL A 344 15.56 -4.64 26.43
CA VAL A 344 16.63 -3.83 27.03
C VAL A 344 16.35 -2.33 26.88
N LEU A 345 15.98 -1.86 25.68
CA LEU A 345 15.62 -0.46 25.45
C LEU A 345 14.45 -0.02 26.33
N VAL A 346 13.39 -0.83 26.42
CA VAL A 346 12.20 -0.52 27.23
C VAL A 346 12.51 -0.51 28.72
N ARG A 347 13.32 -1.47 29.21
CA ARG A 347 13.77 -1.52 30.61
C ARG A 347 14.54 -0.25 30.99
N ASN A 348 15.34 0.26 30.07
CA ASN A 348 16.06 1.52 30.22
C ASN A 348 15.24 2.77 29.83
N LYS A 349 13.90 2.66 29.80
CA LYS A 349 12.96 3.77 29.55
C LYS A 349 13.11 4.45 28.18
N ARG A 350 13.77 3.81 27.21
CA ARG A 350 13.79 4.27 25.81
C ARG A 350 12.48 3.90 25.13
N LYS A 351 11.91 4.85 24.40
CA LYS A 351 10.64 4.64 23.71
C LYS A 351 10.86 3.88 22.41
N VAL A 352 10.27 2.69 22.29
CA VAL A 352 10.42 1.84 21.10
C VAL A 352 9.21 1.94 20.17
N TYR A 353 9.48 2.03 18.87
CA TYR A 353 8.54 1.89 17.77
C TYR A 353 8.85 0.61 17.00
N LYS A 354 7.93 -0.35 16.99
CA LYS A 354 8.06 -1.55 16.15
C LYS A 354 8.05 -1.14 14.66
N ALA A 355 9.08 -1.54 13.93
CA ALA A 355 9.26 -1.16 12.54
C ALA A 355 8.14 -1.70 11.65
N ARG A 356 7.71 -0.89 10.69
CA ARG A 356 6.88 -1.36 9.56
C ARG A 356 7.80 -2.05 8.55
N ASN A 357 8.11 -3.31 8.78
CA ASN A 357 9.16 -4.05 8.05
C ASN A 357 8.75 -4.69 6.72
N ASN A 358 7.59 -4.33 6.13
CA ASN A 358 7.23 -4.82 4.79
C ASN A 358 8.25 -4.32 3.74
N VAL A 359 9.05 -5.23 3.20
CA VAL A 359 10.20 -4.91 2.32
C VAL A 359 9.77 -4.12 1.08
N LYS A 360 8.82 -4.63 0.29
CA LYS A 360 8.37 -4.00 -0.95
C LYS A 360 7.75 -2.62 -0.73
N GLU A 361 6.89 -2.47 0.28
CA GLU A 361 6.34 -1.16 0.67
C GLU A 361 7.44 -0.20 1.14
N GLY A 362 8.37 -0.71 1.96
CA GLY A 362 9.49 0.04 2.51
C GLY A 362 10.40 0.60 1.43
N ILE A 363 10.90 -0.25 0.51
CA ILE A 363 11.73 0.17 -0.63
C ILE A 363 11.03 1.25 -1.45
N GLY A 364 9.74 1.05 -1.76
CA GLY A 364 8.96 2.06 -2.48
C GLY A 364 8.90 3.42 -1.75
N ASN A 365 8.75 3.41 -0.43
CA ASN A 365 8.70 4.62 0.39
C ASN A 365 10.07 5.30 0.53
N VAL A 366 11.17 4.54 0.59
CA VAL A 366 12.54 5.08 0.52
C VAL A 366 12.74 5.81 -0.82
N GLY A 367 12.40 5.17 -1.94
CA GLY A 367 12.49 5.80 -3.26
C GLY A 367 11.66 7.09 -3.38
N ILE A 368 10.47 7.13 -2.78
CA ILE A 368 9.66 8.37 -2.72
C ILE A 368 10.36 9.44 -1.87
N ALA A 369 10.93 9.07 -0.72
CA ALA A 369 11.62 10.02 0.16
C ALA A 369 12.82 10.67 -0.53
N LEU A 370 13.61 9.88 -1.28
CA LEU A 370 14.71 10.36 -2.10
C LEU A 370 14.21 11.29 -3.21
N ASN A 371 13.31 10.81 -4.08
CA ASN A 371 12.78 11.57 -5.22
C ASN A 371 12.10 12.90 -4.82
N THR A 372 11.59 13.02 -3.59
CA THR A 372 10.91 14.22 -3.10
C THR A 372 11.76 15.10 -2.19
N GLY A 373 13.04 14.76 -1.99
CA GLY A 373 13.95 15.50 -1.11
C GLY A 373 13.43 15.59 0.33
N ARG A 374 12.95 14.45 0.86
CA ARG A 374 12.49 14.31 2.26
C ARG A 374 13.51 13.59 3.14
N ALA A 375 14.52 12.97 2.56
CA ALA A 375 15.59 12.28 3.26
C ALA A 375 16.93 12.62 2.60
N PHE A 376 17.90 13.01 3.43
CA PHE A 376 19.29 13.31 3.06
C PHE A 376 20.23 12.62 4.05
N PHE A 377 21.50 12.48 3.68
CA PHE A 377 22.49 11.73 4.43
C PHE A 377 23.75 12.56 4.57
N ASN A 378 24.23 12.73 5.80
CA ASN A 378 25.52 13.37 6.04
C ASN A 378 26.65 12.54 5.44
N ASP A 379 27.69 13.20 4.92
CA ASP A 379 28.86 12.58 4.29
C ASP A 379 29.63 11.59 5.18
N CYS A 380 29.46 11.66 6.50
CA CYS A 380 30.02 10.71 7.45
C CYS A 380 29.31 9.34 7.45
N CYS A 381 28.18 9.18 6.77
CA CYS A 381 27.43 7.92 6.67
C CYS A 381 27.99 6.99 5.58
N VAL A 382 29.29 6.66 5.68
CA VAL A 382 30.08 5.97 4.65
C VAL A 382 29.53 4.58 4.31
N GLU A 383 29.15 3.78 5.30
CA GLU A 383 28.60 2.44 5.10
C GLU A 383 27.23 2.50 4.41
N THR A 384 26.39 3.47 4.79
CA THR A 384 25.13 3.71 4.08
C THR A 384 25.35 3.97 2.58
N PHE A 385 26.37 4.74 2.20
CA PHE A 385 26.66 5.00 0.78
C PHE A 385 27.18 3.78 0.03
N LYS A 386 28.05 2.98 0.68
CA LYS A 386 28.50 1.70 0.11
C LYS A 386 27.32 0.79 -0.19
N GLU A 387 26.39 0.65 0.77
CA GLU A 387 25.21 -0.19 0.58
C GLU A 387 24.27 0.38 -0.51
N PHE A 388 24.06 1.71 -0.59
CA PHE A 388 23.30 2.30 -1.70
C PHE A 388 23.88 1.94 -3.08
N ALA A 389 25.20 1.87 -3.19
CA ALA A 389 25.91 1.55 -4.42
C ALA A 389 25.92 0.05 -4.76
N SER A 390 25.67 -0.85 -3.79
CA SER A 390 25.71 -2.31 -3.99
C SER A 390 24.37 -3.02 -3.80
N TYR A 391 23.34 -2.36 -3.27
CA TYR A 391 22.06 -2.99 -2.96
C TYR A 391 21.25 -3.28 -4.23
N ILE A 392 21.23 -4.55 -4.63
CA ILE A 392 20.63 -5.03 -5.89
C ILE A 392 19.42 -5.95 -5.68
N TRP A 393 18.62 -6.09 -6.72
CA TRP A 393 17.53 -7.07 -6.74
C TRP A 393 18.04 -8.51 -6.88
N ASP A 394 17.41 -9.47 -6.21
CA ASP A 394 17.69 -10.91 -6.35
C ASP A 394 17.08 -11.42 -7.66
N GLU A 395 17.92 -11.64 -8.67
CA GLU A 395 17.51 -12.16 -9.98
C GLU A 395 16.81 -13.53 -9.89
N LYS A 396 17.24 -14.41 -8.98
CA LYS A 396 16.62 -15.73 -8.80
C LYS A 396 15.23 -15.58 -8.19
N ALA A 397 15.04 -14.66 -7.23
CA ALA A 397 13.71 -14.35 -6.71
C ALA A 397 12.79 -13.76 -7.78
N ILE A 398 13.30 -12.84 -8.61
CA ILE A 398 12.54 -12.22 -9.71
C ILE A 398 12.06 -13.26 -10.70
N GLN A 399 12.89 -14.24 -11.06
CA GLN A 399 12.52 -15.34 -11.96
C GLN A 399 11.40 -16.22 -11.36
N ARG A 400 11.33 -16.34 -10.03
CA ARG A 400 10.22 -17.00 -9.32
C ARG A 400 8.98 -16.11 -9.17
N GLY A 401 9.01 -14.88 -9.68
CA GLY A 401 7.90 -13.92 -9.59
C GLY A 401 7.87 -13.10 -8.30
N GLU A 402 8.94 -13.13 -7.51
CA GLU A 402 9.06 -12.42 -6.24
C GLU A 402 10.00 -11.20 -6.37
N ASP A 403 9.52 -10.02 -5.98
CA ASP A 403 10.38 -8.83 -5.90
C ASP A 403 11.05 -8.75 -4.53
N LYS A 404 12.29 -9.24 -4.42
CA LYS A 404 13.09 -9.16 -3.20
C LYS A 404 14.51 -8.71 -3.53
N PRO A 405 15.13 -7.88 -2.67
CA PRO A 405 16.55 -7.56 -2.78
C PRO A 405 17.40 -8.77 -2.39
N LEU A 406 18.64 -8.80 -2.88
CA LEU A 406 19.65 -9.74 -2.41
C LEU A 406 20.04 -9.37 -0.97
N LYS A 407 20.06 -10.35 -0.06
CA LYS A 407 20.37 -10.14 1.37
C LYS A 407 21.88 -10.13 1.61
N GLU A 408 22.55 -9.15 1.03
CA GLU A 408 23.99 -8.94 1.16
C GLU A 408 24.24 -7.44 1.34
N ASN A 409 24.98 -7.06 2.40
CA ASN A 409 25.29 -5.67 2.74
C ASN A 409 24.03 -4.78 2.74
N ASP A 410 23.03 -5.15 3.54
CA ASP A 410 21.72 -4.51 3.57
C ASP A 410 21.31 -3.94 4.94
N HIS A 411 22.24 -3.88 5.89
CA HIS A 411 21.98 -3.51 7.28
C HIS A 411 21.58 -2.04 7.42
N HIS A 412 22.35 -1.13 6.82
CA HIS A 412 22.00 0.29 6.79
C HIS A 412 20.80 0.59 5.89
N MET A 413 20.62 -0.18 4.82
CA MET A 413 19.45 -0.09 3.94
C MET A 413 18.18 -0.50 4.67
N ASP A 414 18.22 -1.57 5.46
CA ASP A 414 17.10 -2.05 6.26
C ASP A 414 16.78 -1.10 7.41
N GLU A 415 17.80 -0.63 8.13
CA GLU A 415 17.67 0.43 9.14
C GLU A 415 16.98 1.69 8.57
N THR A 416 17.48 2.19 7.43
CA THR A 416 16.94 3.36 6.74
C THR A 416 15.50 3.10 6.28
N ARG A 417 15.21 1.90 5.78
CA ARG A 417 13.88 1.47 5.36
C ARG A 417 12.90 1.43 6.53
N TYR A 418 13.32 0.93 7.70
CA TYR A 418 12.51 0.92 8.91
C TYR A 418 12.16 2.33 9.36
N PHE A 419 13.14 3.23 9.38
CA PHE A 419 12.94 4.63 9.73
C PHE A 419 11.90 5.29 8.83
N ILE A 420 12.17 5.28 7.52
CA ILE A 420 11.36 6.00 6.54
C ILE A 420 9.93 5.44 6.53
N ASN A 421 9.77 4.12 6.50
CA ASN A 421 8.44 3.51 6.43
C ASN A 421 7.61 3.72 7.71
N THR A 422 8.27 3.80 8.86
CA THR A 422 7.61 3.92 10.17
C THR A 422 7.36 5.37 10.55
N ILE A 423 8.36 6.24 10.45
CA ILE A 423 8.31 7.63 10.91
C ILE A 423 7.79 8.56 9.80
N ILE A 424 8.43 8.54 8.63
CA ILE A 424 8.11 9.49 7.54
C ILE A 424 6.74 9.20 6.90
N PHE A 425 6.37 7.92 6.78
CA PHE A 425 5.12 7.48 6.14
C PHE A 425 4.10 6.81 7.09
N GLY A 426 4.55 6.25 8.22
CA GLY A 426 3.70 5.46 9.12
C GLY A 426 3.02 6.28 10.23
N LEU A 427 3.72 7.22 10.86
CA LEU A 427 3.17 8.06 11.93
C LEU A 427 2.26 9.13 11.33
N ARG A 428 0.97 8.81 11.17
CA ARG A 428 -0.03 9.84 10.88
C ARG A 428 -0.07 10.84 12.04
N LYS A 429 0.39 12.07 11.80
CA LYS A 429 0.06 13.20 12.66
C LYS A 429 -1.47 13.26 12.79
N LYS A 430 -2.00 12.98 13.98
CA LYS A 430 -3.37 13.41 14.31
C LYS A 430 -3.36 14.92 14.07
N LYS A 431 -4.03 15.40 13.01
CA LYS A 431 -4.29 16.84 12.88
C LYS A 431 -4.99 17.25 14.17
N LYS A 432 -4.30 18.01 15.05
CA LYS A 432 -4.98 18.72 16.13
C LYS A 432 -6.06 19.55 15.44
N LYS A 433 -7.33 19.18 15.62
CA LYS A 433 -8.42 20.12 15.37
C LYS A 433 -8.07 21.31 16.28
N LYS A 434 -7.78 22.48 15.70
CA LYS A 434 -7.90 23.73 16.45
C LYS A 434 -9.34 23.70 17.00
N ARG A 435 -9.49 23.54 18.32
CA ARG A 435 -10.75 23.88 18.97
C ARG A 435 -10.93 25.35 18.65
N GLY A 436 -11.94 25.65 17.83
CA GLY A 436 -12.32 27.03 17.58
C GLY A 436 -12.63 27.67 18.92
N GLU A 437 -12.10 28.87 19.09
CA GLU A 437 -12.57 29.84 20.07
C GLU A 437 -14.08 29.94 19.93
N ALA A 438 -14.79 29.58 20.99
CA ALA A 438 -16.15 30.01 21.19
C ALA A 438 -16.06 31.39 21.83
N THR A 439 -16.37 32.42 21.06
CA THR A 439 -17.10 33.60 21.53
C THR A 439 -17.81 34.21 20.33
#